data_AF-A0A158J751-F1
#
_entry.id   AF-A0A158J751-F1
#
_cell.length_a   1.000
_cell.length_b   1.000
_cell.length_c   1.000
_cell.angle_alpha   90.00
_cell.angle_beta   90.00
_cell.angle_gamma   90.00
#
_symmetry.space_group_name_H-M   'P 1'
#
loop_
_entity.id
_entity.type
_entity.pdbx_description
1 polymer ?
#
loop_
_entity_poly.entity_id
_entity_poly.type
_entity_poly.pdbx_seq_one_letter_code
_entity_poly.pdbx_strand_id
1 'polypeptide(L)' 'MTSTQQGVSPMRQRMTDDMRMRQLSPKTQANYLRIVREFARYLKSATCTWPR' A
#
# COMPACT_ATOMS: atom_id res chain seq x y z
N MET A 1 1.69 16.29 13.12
CA MET A 1 0.27 15.86 13.17
C MET A 1 0.00 14.98 11.97
N THR A 2 0.00 13.66 12.14
CA THR A 2 -0.29 12.70 11.07
C THR A 2 -1.81 12.59 10.90
N SER A 3 -2.36 13.36 9.95
CA SER A 3 -3.75 13.25 9.55
C SER A 3 -3.98 11.87 8.92
N THR A 4 -4.48 10.92 9.70
CA THR A 4 -4.99 9.65 9.19
C THR A 4 -6.25 9.94 8.38
N GLN A 5 -6.08 10.23 7.09
CA GLN A 5 -7.14 10.26 6.09
C GLN A 5 -7.90 8.93 6.17
N GLN A 6 -9.13 8.97 6.71
CA GLN A 6 -9.92 7.79 7.11
C GLN A 6 -10.37 6.87 5.95
N GLY A 7 -9.82 7.04 4.74
CA GLY A 7 -10.01 6.15 3.59
C GLY A 7 -8.73 5.46 3.10
N VAL A 8 -7.56 5.79 3.66
CA VAL A 8 -6.27 5.24 3.20
C VAL A 8 -5.70 4.36 4.29
N SER A 9 -5.50 3.07 4.00
CA SER A 9 -4.87 2.14 4.94
C SER A 9 -3.53 2.71 5.45
N PRO A 10 -3.24 2.65 6.76
CA PRO A 10 -1.97 3.12 7.32
C PRO A 10 -0.73 2.55 6.61
N MET A 11 -0.84 1.32 6.09
CA MET A 11 0.19 0.66 5.28
C MET A 11 0.44 1.40 3.97
N ARG A 12 -0.62 1.81 3.28
CA ARG A 12 -0.54 2.52 1.99
C ARG A 12 0.05 3.92 2.14
N GLN A 13 -0.24 4.57 3.27
CA GLN A 13 0.36 5.87 3.60
C GLN A 13 1.88 5.74 3.77
N ARG A 14 2.32 4.81 4.63
CA ARG A 14 3.76 4.55 4.84
C ARG A 14 4.49 4.20 3.55
N MET A 15 3.91 3.33 2.71
CA MET A 15 4.51 3.00 1.42
C MET A 15 4.65 4.23 0.51
N THR A 16 3.68 5.14 0.51
CA THR A 16 3.73 6.36 -0.31
C THR A 16 4.81 7.32 0.20
N ASP A 17 4.91 7.45 1.53
CA ASP A 17 5.91 8.31 2.15
C ASP A 17 7.33 7.76 1.91
N ASP A 18 7.53 6.44 2.01
CA ASP A 18 8.80 5.78 1.63
C ASP A 18 9.17 6.00 0.17
N MET A 19 8.19 5.92 -0.74
CA MET A 19 8.41 6.17 -2.16
C MET A 19 8.82 7.62 -2.44
N ARG A 20 8.27 8.58 -1.68
CA ARG A 20 8.64 10.00 -1.77
C ARG A 20 10.03 10.26 -1.19
N MET A 21 10.36 9.68 -0.04
CA MET A 21 11.70 9.80 0.56
C MET A 21 12.79 9.26 -0.37
N ARG A 22 12.50 8.17 -1.09
CA ARG A 22 13.39 7.57 -2.08
C ARG A 22 13.40 8.27 -3.45
N GLN A 23 12.62 9.35 -3.62
CA GLN A 23 12.52 10.12 -4.85
C GLN A 23 12.20 9.26 -6.09
N LEU A 24 11.36 8.23 -5.94
CA LEU A 24 10.96 7.41 -7.07
C LEU A 24 10.20 8.26 -8.10
N SER A 25 10.45 7.98 -9.39
CA SER A 25 9.72 8.64 -10.46
C SER A 25 8.20 8.42 -10.31
N PRO A 26 7.35 9.39 -10.70
CA PRO A 26 5.90 9.24 -10.63
C PRO A 26 5.37 7.98 -11.33
N LYS A 27 6.01 7.60 -12.45
CA LYS A 27 5.68 6.38 -13.20
C LYS A 27 5.99 5.12 -12.38
N THR A 28 7.11 5.10 -11.67
CA THR A 28 7.47 3.99 -10.80
C THR A 28 6.55 3.90 -9.58
N GLN A 29 6.17 5.04 -8.98
CA GLN A 29 5.23 5.08 -7.87
C GLN A 29 3.88 4.46 -8.25
N ALA A 30 3.34 4.84 -9.42
CA ALA A 30 2.07 4.31 -9.92
C ALA A 30 2.15 2.79 -10.17
N ASN A 31 3.23 2.32 -10.80
CA ASN A 31 3.38 0.90 -11.09
C ASN A 31 3.57 0.07 -9.81
N TYR A 32 4.35 0.58 -8.85
CA TYR A 32 4.56 -0.07 -7.56
C TYR A 32 3.26 -0.21 -6.76
N LEU A 33 2.44 0.85 -6.69
CA LEU A 33 1.12 0.80 -6.06
C LEU A 33 0.18 -0.22 -6.73
N ARG A 34 0.26 -0.37 -8.06
CA ARG A 34 -0.53 -1.37 -8.80
C ARG A 34 -0.13 -2.79 -8.43
N ILE A 35 1.18 -3.07 -8.39
CA ILE A 35 1.71 -4.38 -8.01
C ILE A 35 1.34 -4.72 -6.57
N VAL A 36 1.48 -3.78 -5.62
CA VAL A 36 1.11 -4.01 -4.22
C VAL A 36 -0.38 -4.30 -4.08
N ARG A 37 -1.24 -3.66 -4.87
CA ARG A 37 -2.68 -3.96 -4.90
C ARG A 37 -2.95 -5.38 -5.39
N GLU A 38 -2.29 -5.81 -6.47
CA GLU A 38 -2.42 -7.16 -7.01
C GLU A 38 -1.89 -8.22 -6.03
N PHE A 39 -0.75 -7.94 -5.41
CA PHE A 39 -0.17 -8.79 -4.37
C PHE A 39 -1.08 -8.90 -3.14
N ALA A 40 -1.66 -7.80 -2.67
CA ALA A 40 -2.62 -7.82 -1.57
C ALA A 40 -3.89 -8.59 -1.92
N ARG A 41 -4.35 -8.55 -3.18
CA ARG A 41 -5.47 -9.39 -3.66
C ARG A 41 -5.10 -10.87 -3.65
N TYR A 42 -3.90 -11.22 -4.11
CA TYR A 42 -3.38 -12.58 -4.06
C TYR A 42 -3.29 -13.11 -2.62
N LEU A 43 -2.76 -12.30 -1.70
CA LEU A 43 -2.70 -12.66 -0.28
C LEU A 43 -4.08 -12.76 0.38
N LYS A 44 -5.05 -11.90 0.01
CA LYS A 44 -6.44 -12.02 0.50
C LYS A 44 -7.10 -13.33 0.07
N SER A 45 -6.75 -13.85 -1.11
CA SER A 45 -7.18 -15.19 -1.54
C SER A 45 -6.46 -16.31 -0.79
N ALA A 46 -5.28 -16.05 -0.20
CA ALA A 46 -4.55 -17.01 0.63
C ALA A 46 -5.02 -17.01 2.11
N THR A 47 -5.57 -15.89 2.61
CA THR A 47 -6.07 -15.80 3.98
C THR A 47 -7.55 -16.14 4.07
N CYS A 48 -7.90 -17.40 3.83
CA CYS A 48 -9.10 -17.95 4.45
C CYS A 48 -8.65 -18.64 5.74
N THR A 49 -9.18 -18.15 6.87
CA THR A 49 -9.02 -18.63 8.26
C THR A 49 -7.86 -18.04 9.07
N TRP A 50 -8.13 -16.89 9.71
CA TRP A 50 -7.67 -16.62 11.07
C TRP A 50 -8.83 -15.96 11.84
N PRO A 51 -9.21 -16.45 13.03
CA PRO A 51 -10.32 -15.90 13.78
C PRO A 51 -9.97 -14.49 14.29
N ARG A 52 -11.01 -13.68 14.36
CA ARG A 52 -11.02 -12.30 14.86
C ARG A 52 -10.36 -12.13 16.22
#